data_AF-A0A497XMK2-F1
#
_entry.id   AF-A0A497XMK2-F1
#
_cell.length_a   1.000
_cell.length_b   1.000
_cell.length_c   1.000
_cell.angle_alpha   90.00
_cell.angle_beta   90.00
_cell.angle_gamma   90.00
#
_symmetry.space_group_name_H-M   'P 1'
#
loop_
_entity.id
_entity.type
_entity.pdbx_description
1 polymer ?
#
loop_
_entity_poly.entity_id
_entity_poly.type
_entity_poly.pdbx_seq_one_letter_code
_entity_poly.pdbx_strand_id
1 'polypeptide(L)'
;MIISYFKPRDRFDFSNDTLDIGNPLSWNRSTFLKHFFKRVFAISEDRLEEFYRHHLSYFLTSHLNGTEEIFFKHLWELIEGQLKVLTGKDVYDSNHVRNQREIKRLKIFTEVLIPLDQWNFHKSNFAVVAQLEMENHELKQQVKQLKADLLKANKLETKQYINIPKGRLLAFIDLCVKLRTLKVEEKDELLFTDFPIVWVKLICKYFRNDDQEIDFEGIRGYFYQNLENPGNRARYVSEDQKLFEIKRLRKRR
;
A
#
# COMPACT_ATOMS: atom_id res chain seq x y z
N MET A 1 -14.32 36.20 7.12
CA MET A 1 -14.54 35.42 5.88
C MET A 1 -14.09 36.30 4.73
N ILE A 2 -12.98 35.95 4.07
CA ILE A 2 -12.37 36.82 3.05
C ILE A 2 -13.14 36.61 1.75
N ILE A 3 -13.63 37.70 1.15
CA ILE A 3 -14.44 37.70 -0.08
C ILE A 3 -13.61 37.22 -1.30
N SER A 4 -12.33 36.90 -1.11
CA SER A 4 -11.33 36.60 -2.14
C SER A 4 -11.33 35.15 -2.64
N TYR A 5 -12.20 34.26 -2.14
CA TYR A 5 -12.11 32.83 -2.48
C TYR A 5 -12.60 32.53 -3.90
N PHE A 6 -13.50 33.35 -4.44
CA PHE A 6 -14.12 33.12 -5.73
C PHE A 6 -13.87 34.29 -6.65
N LYS A 7 -13.70 34.00 -7.93
CA LYS A 7 -13.47 35.02 -8.95
C LYS A 7 -14.70 35.92 -9.08
N PRO A 8 -14.59 37.21 -8.73
CA PRO A 8 -15.65 38.16 -9.01
C PRO A 8 -15.70 38.44 -10.51
N ARG A 9 -16.89 38.80 -11.00
CA ARG A 9 -17.02 39.27 -12.37
C ARG A 9 -16.40 40.66 -12.55
N ASP A 10 -15.83 40.89 -13.72
CA ASP A 10 -15.32 42.20 -14.11
C ASP A 10 -16.45 43.23 -14.21
N ARG A 11 -16.09 44.49 -13.93
CA ARG A 11 -17.03 45.61 -14.11
C ARG A 11 -17.42 45.69 -15.58
N PHE A 12 -18.72 45.86 -15.83
CA PHE A 12 -19.32 45.97 -17.17
C PHE A 12 -19.25 44.71 -18.04
N ASP A 13 -18.93 43.55 -17.47
CA ASP A 13 -19.17 42.27 -18.15
C ASP A 13 -20.64 41.82 -17.95
N PHE A 14 -21.36 41.67 -19.06
CA PHE A 14 -22.77 41.30 -19.12
C PHE A 14 -23.04 39.96 -19.84
N SER A 15 -21.99 39.18 -20.16
CA SER A 15 -22.17 37.83 -20.73
C SER A 15 -23.13 36.98 -19.87
N ASN A 16 -24.04 36.25 -20.51
CA ASN A 16 -24.88 35.29 -19.77
C ASN A 16 -24.12 34.00 -19.46
N ASP A 17 -23.07 33.72 -20.23
CA ASP A 17 -22.26 32.52 -20.16
C ASP A 17 -20.97 32.78 -19.39
N THR A 18 -21.07 32.91 -18.07
CA THR A 18 -19.92 33.08 -17.19
C THR A 18 -20.06 32.26 -15.92
N LEU A 19 -18.91 31.78 -15.43
CA LEU A 19 -18.76 31.14 -14.12
C LEU A 19 -18.50 32.18 -13.01
N ASP A 20 -18.15 33.42 -13.37
CA ASP A 20 -17.78 34.46 -12.41
C ASP A 20 -18.95 34.88 -11.51
N ILE A 21 -18.62 35.24 -10.26
CA ILE A 21 -19.61 35.59 -9.24
C ILE A 21 -20.04 37.05 -9.40
N GLY A 22 -21.35 37.26 -9.60
CA GLY A 22 -22.02 38.56 -9.46
C GLY A 22 -21.59 39.64 -10.44
N ASN A 23 -21.90 40.89 -10.11
CA ASN A 23 -21.29 42.16 -10.58
C ASN A 23 -21.76 43.26 -9.60
N PRO A 24 -21.44 43.17 -8.30
CA PRO A 24 -22.00 44.09 -7.32
C PRO A 24 -21.23 45.42 -7.31
N LEU A 25 -21.98 46.51 -7.12
CA LEU A 25 -21.43 47.85 -6.90
C LEU A 25 -20.61 47.93 -5.58
N SER A 26 -20.87 47.04 -4.61
CA SER A 26 -20.09 46.90 -3.38
C SER A 26 -20.08 45.46 -2.86
N TRP A 27 -18.91 45.00 -2.37
CA TRP A 27 -18.71 43.66 -1.85
C TRP A 27 -18.86 43.64 -0.32
N ASN A 28 -20.03 43.22 0.17
CA ASN A 28 -20.20 42.79 1.55
C ASN A 28 -20.57 41.30 1.60
N ARG A 29 -20.37 40.64 2.75
CA ARG A 29 -20.52 39.17 2.89
C ARG A 29 -21.89 38.66 2.46
N SER A 30 -22.97 39.35 2.86
CA SER A 30 -24.34 38.94 2.54
C SER A 30 -24.59 39.04 1.03
N THR A 31 -24.18 40.15 0.43
CA THR A 31 -24.27 40.38 -1.02
C THR A 31 -23.47 39.34 -1.80
N PHE A 32 -22.25 39.01 -1.34
CA PHE A 32 -21.41 37.98 -1.95
C PHE A 32 -22.10 36.61 -1.97
N LEU A 33 -22.57 36.12 -0.81
CA LEU A 33 -23.21 34.80 -0.72
C LEU A 33 -24.46 34.71 -1.60
N LYS A 34 -25.25 35.79 -1.65
CA LYS A 34 -26.41 35.89 -2.54
C LYS A 34 -26.01 35.75 -4.01
N HIS A 35 -24.95 36.43 -4.43
CA HIS A 35 -24.44 36.32 -5.81
C HIS A 35 -23.83 34.95 -6.11
N PHE A 36 -23.12 34.37 -5.15
CA PHE A 36 -22.56 33.03 -5.25
C PHE A 36 -23.66 31.99 -5.52
N PHE A 37 -24.67 31.91 -4.65
CA PHE A 37 -25.75 30.93 -4.83
C PHE A 37 -26.59 31.24 -6.06
N LYS A 38 -26.83 32.51 -6.39
CA LYS A 38 -27.50 32.88 -7.65
C LYS A 38 -26.75 32.33 -8.86
N ARG A 39 -25.41 32.34 -8.84
CA ARG A 39 -24.59 31.76 -9.91
C ARG A 39 -24.67 30.23 -9.93
N VAL A 40 -24.46 29.57 -8.79
CA VAL A 40 -24.55 28.10 -8.65
C VAL A 40 -25.91 27.55 -9.14
N PHE A 41 -26.99 28.30 -8.92
CA PHE A 41 -28.33 27.93 -9.36
C PHE A 41 -28.63 28.24 -10.83
N ALA A 42 -27.83 29.09 -11.47
CA ALA A 42 -28.04 29.51 -12.86
C ALA A 42 -27.16 28.75 -13.87
N ILE A 43 -26.00 28.25 -13.46
CA ILE A 43 -25.13 27.44 -14.33
C ILE A 43 -25.78 26.08 -14.64
N SER A 44 -25.35 25.41 -15.70
CA SER A 44 -25.83 24.06 -16.05
C SER A 44 -25.15 22.99 -15.18
N GLU A 45 -25.77 21.80 -15.02
CA GLU A 45 -25.27 20.74 -14.12
C GLU A 45 -23.90 20.19 -14.57
N ASP A 46 -23.72 20.01 -15.88
CA ASP A 46 -22.49 19.59 -16.55
C ASP A 46 -21.31 20.56 -16.33
N ARG A 47 -21.60 21.81 -15.94
CA ARG A 47 -20.59 22.85 -15.70
C ARG A 47 -20.22 23.05 -14.24
N LEU A 48 -20.77 22.25 -13.33
CA LEU A 48 -20.47 22.37 -11.89
C LEU A 48 -19.00 22.03 -11.58
N GLU A 49 -18.42 21.06 -12.27
CA GLU A 49 -16.99 20.74 -12.11
C GLU A 49 -16.10 21.85 -12.70
N GLU A 50 -16.47 22.38 -13.87
CA GLU A 50 -15.79 23.52 -14.49
C GLU A 50 -15.83 24.75 -13.56
N PHE A 51 -16.98 25.01 -12.93
CA PHE A 51 -17.16 26.06 -11.93
C PHE A 51 -16.22 25.89 -10.73
N TYR A 52 -16.08 24.67 -10.21
CA TYR A 52 -15.12 24.37 -9.15
C TYR A 52 -13.68 24.67 -9.58
N ARG A 53 -13.24 24.11 -10.71
CA ARG A 53 -11.86 24.26 -11.21
C ARG A 53 -11.51 25.72 -11.51
N HIS A 54 -12.45 26.46 -12.10
CA HIS A 54 -12.30 27.89 -12.42
C HIS A 54 -12.03 28.73 -11.16
N HIS A 55 -12.81 28.54 -10.11
CA HIS A 55 -12.65 29.28 -8.88
C HIS A 55 -11.47 28.81 -8.03
N LEU A 56 -11.14 27.51 -8.07
CA LEU A 56 -9.91 27.00 -7.48
C LEU A 56 -8.67 27.65 -8.13
N SER A 57 -8.62 27.70 -9.46
CA SER A 57 -7.51 28.34 -10.18
C SER A 57 -7.36 29.82 -9.81
N TYR A 58 -8.47 30.55 -9.67
CA TYR A 58 -8.46 31.92 -9.20
C TYR A 58 -7.94 32.04 -7.76
N PHE A 59 -8.40 31.16 -6.86
CA PHE A 59 -7.99 31.17 -5.47
C PHE A 59 -6.48 30.95 -5.33
N LEU A 60 -5.95 29.91 -5.98
CA LEU A 60 -4.53 29.56 -5.93
C LEU A 60 -3.63 30.67 -6.52
N THR A 61 -4.09 31.35 -7.57
CA THR A 61 -3.33 32.46 -8.17
C THR A 61 -3.41 33.75 -7.35
N SER A 62 -4.47 33.95 -6.57
CA SER A 62 -4.69 35.16 -5.77
C SER A 62 -4.17 35.04 -4.33
N HIS A 63 -3.75 33.85 -3.87
CA HIS A 63 -3.31 33.60 -2.50
C HIS A 63 -2.00 32.81 -2.47
N LEU A 64 -0.92 33.48 -2.08
CA LEU A 64 0.44 32.89 -1.98
C LEU A 64 0.52 31.61 -1.14
N ASN A 65 -0.32 31.51 -0.08
CA ASN A 65 -0.37 30.35 0.82
C ASN A 65 -1.70 29.57 0.68
N GLY A 66 -2.46 29.81 -0.40
CA GLY A 66 -3.71 29.10 -0.66
C GLY A 66 -3.43 27.65 -1.08
N THR A 67 -4.18 26.71 -0.52
CA THR A 67 -4.17 25.31 -0.95
C THR A 67 -5.56 24.90 -1.43
N GLU A 68 -5.62 23.85 -2.24
CA GLU A 68 -6.90 23.27 -2.66
C GLU A 68 -7.74 22.81 -1.46
N GLU A 69 -7.11 22.29 -0.41
CA GLU A 69 -7.78 21.91 0.85
C GLU A 69 -8.56 23.07 1.46
N ILE A 70 -7.91 24.24 1.57
CA ILE A 70 -8.51 25.44 2.16
C ILE A 70 -9.71 25.91 1.33
N PHE A 71 -9.56 25.90 0.00
CA PHE A 71 -10.64 26.27 -0.91
C PHE A 71 -11.80 25.28 -0.85
N PHE A 72 -11.50 23.98 -0.95
CA PHE A 72 -12.49 22.91 -0.93
C PHE A 72 -13.29 22.94 0.36
N LYS A 73 -12.60 23.00 1.51
CA LYS A 73 -13.25 23.11 2.82
C LYS A 73 -14.20 24.29 2.87
N HIS A 74 -13.76 25.46 2.40
CA HIS A 74 -14.59 26.66 2.40
C HIS A 74 -15.83 26.51 1.51
N LEU A 75 -15.66 26.00 0.29
CA LEU A 75 -16.78 25.74 -0.62
C LEU A 75 -17.76 24.73 -0.03
N TRP A 76 -17.26 23.66 0.55
CA TRP A 76 -18.05 22.62 1.19
C TRP A 76 -18.90 23.18 2.34
N GLU A 77 -18.29 23.94 3.25
CA GLU A 77 -18.98 24.62 4.36
C GLU A 77 -20.08 25.59 3.87
N LEU A 78 -19.87 26.29 2.75
CA LEU A 78 -20.88 27.16 2.16
C LEU A 78 -22.08 26.35 1.66
N ILE A 79 -21.84 25.29 0.89
CA ILE A 79 -22.89 24.44 0.33
C ILE A 79 -23.68 23.75 1.45
N GLU A 80 -23.00 23.16 2.43
CA GLU A 80 -23.62 22.52 3.59
C GLU A 80 -24.45 23.52 4.41
N GLY A 81 -23.90 24.71 4.67
CA GLY A 81 -24.60 25.76 5.38
C GLY A 81 -25.89 26.19 4.69
N GLN A 82 -25.87 26.36 3.37
CA GLN A 82 -27.05 26.73 2.61
C GLN A 82 -28.05 25.58 2.49
N LEU A 83 -27.59 24.33 2.36
CA LEU A 83 -28.45 23.15 2.43
C LEU A 83 -29.21 23.12 3.76
N LYS A 84 -28.52 23.32 4.89
CA LYS A 84 -29.13 23.38 6.22
C LYS A 84 -30.17 24.51 6.35
N VAL A 85 -29.89 25.67 5.78
CA VAL A 85 -30.84 26.80 5.75
C VAL A 85 -32.09 26.43 4.93
N LEU A 86 -31.92 25.85 3.74
CA LEU A 86 -33.04 25.52 2.86
C LEU A 86 -33.88 24.35 3.38
N THR A 87 -33.26 23.33 3.99
CA THR A 87 -33.98 22.18 4.56
C THR A 87 -34.68 22.51 5.88
N GLY A 88 -34.21 23.54 6.60
CA GLY A 88 -34.86 24.02 7.82
C GLY A 88 -36.06 24.96 7.58
N LYS A 89 -36.35 25.34 6.33
CA LYS A 89 -37.53 26.16 6.00
C LYS A 89 -38.81 25.33 6.01
N ASP A 90 -39.93 26.00 6.29
CA ASP A 90 -41.26 25.40 6.22
C ASP A 90 -41.56 24.88 4.80
N VAL A 91 -42.03 23.64 4.73
CA VAL A 91 -42.46 22.97 3.50
C VAL A 91 -43.73 23.59 2.92
N TYR A 92 -44.48 24.39 3.69
CA TYR A 92 -45.66 25.11 3.21
C TYR A 92 -45.40 26.59 2.85
N ASP A 93 -44.13 27.04 2.90
CA ASP A 93 -43.79 28.40 2.47
C ASP A 93 -44.16 28.61 0.99
N SER A 94 -44.63 29.82 0.67
CA SER A 94 -44.86 30.34 -0.69
C SER A 94 -43.70 30.05 -1.67
N ASN A 95 -42.46 29.94 -1.18
CA ASN A 95 -41.27 29.64 -1.99
C ASN A 95 -40.86 28.17 -1.99
N HIS A 96 -41.67 27.24 -1.45
CA HIS A 96 -41.38 25.80 -1.35
C HIS A 96 -40.83 25.21 -2.65
N VAL A 97 -41.46 25.51 -3.80
CA VAL A 97 -41.08 24.90 -5.09
C VAL A 97 -39.68 25.33 -5.50
N ARG A 98 -39.36 26.60 -5.24
CA ARG A 98 -38.03 27.15 -5.48
C ARG A 98 -37.01 26.56 -4.52
N ASN A 99 -37.32 26.49 -3.23
CA ASN A 99 -36.43 25.90 -2.21
C ASN A 99 -36.09 24.44 -2.57
N GLN A 100 -37.06 23.64 -3.02
CA GLN A 100 -36.81 22.25 -3.46
C GLN A 100 -35.88 22.17 -4.67
N ARG A 101 -36.05 23.05 -5.67
CA ARG A 101 -35.14 23.11 -6.83
C ARG A 101 -33.72 23.49 -6.41
N GLU A 102 -33.57 24.48 -5.53
CA GLU A 102 -32.28 24.91 -5.00
C GLU A 102 -31.62 23.79 -4.16
N ILE A 103 -32.38 23.05 -3.35
CA ILE A 103 -31.89 21.87 -2.61
C ILE A 103 -31.39 20.80 -3.58
N LYS A 104 -32.18 20.45 -4.61
CA LYS A 104 -31.77 19.47 -5.62
C LYS A 104 -30.47 19.90 -6.29
N ARG A 105 -30.37 21.19 -6.63
CA ARG A 105 -29.18 21.76 -7.27
C ARG A 105 -27.93 21.66 -6.39
N LEU A 106 -28.05 21.96 -5.09
CA LEU A 106 -26.93 21.82 -4.16
C LEU A 106 -26.53 20.36 -3.93
N LYS A 107 -27.48 19.42 -3.92
CA LYS A 107 -27.17 17.98 -3.82
C LYS A 107 -26.37 17.49 -5.03
N ILE A 108 -26.75 17.90 -6.23
CA ILE A 108 -25.98 17.58 -7.44
C ILE A 108 -24.57 18.18 -7.36
N PHE A 109 -24.44 19.40 -6.83
CA PHE A 109 -23.12 19.99 -6.62
C PHE A 109 -22.29 19.20 -5.59
N THR A 110 -22.88 18.74 -4.49
CA THR A 110 -22.15 17.86 -3.55
C THR A 110 -21.71 16.55 -4.19
N GLU A 111 -22.53 15.95 -5.06
CA GLU A 111 -22.16 14.72 -5.79
C GLU A 111 -20.96 14.93 -6.72
N VAL A 112 -20.87 16.10 -7.36
CA VAL A 112 -19.69 16.48 -8.17
C VAL A 112 -18.45 16.71 -7.31
N LEU A 113 -18.61 17.23 -6.09
CA LEU A 113 -17.49 17.53 -5.20
C LEU A 113 -16.96 16.31 -4.44
N ILE A 114 -17.79 15.30 -4.15
CA ILE A 114 -17.38 14.11 -3.38
C ILE A 114 -16.15 13.40 -3.98
N PRO A 115 -16.06 13.11 -5.29
CA PRO A 115 -14.88 12.48 -5.88
C PRO A 115 -13.61 13.36 -5.84
N LEU A 116 -13.78 14.68 -5.68
CA LEU A 116 -12.69 15.65 -5.59
C LEU A 116 -12.19 15.83 -4.15
N ASP A 117 -12.93 15.32 -3.16
CA ASP A 117 -12.62 15.47 -1.75
C ASP A 117 -11.57 14.46 -1.27
N GLN A 118 -10.30 14.85 -1.37
CA GLN A 118 -9.17 14.05 -0.87
C GLN A 118 -9.08 14.06 0.67
N TRP A 119 -9.82 14.93 1.35
CA TRP A 119 -9.71 15.20 2.79
C TRP A 119 -10.89 14.65 3.60
N ASN A 120 -11.89 14.06 2.94
CA ASN A 120 -13.11 13.51 3.56
C ASN A 120 -13.97 14.55 4.32
N PHE A 121 -13.94 15.83 3.93
CA PHE A 121 -14.86 16.84 4.45
C PHE A 121 -16.35 16.49 4.22
N HIS A 122 -16.66 15.67 3.21
CA HIS A 122 -18.02 15.19 2.94
C HIS A 122 -18.52 14.15 3.94
N LYS A 123 -17.63 13.47 4.64
CA LYS A 123 -18.01 12.48 5.65
C LYS A 123 -18.13 13.17 7.00
N SER A 124 -19.11 12.76 7.80
CA SER A 124 -19.12 13.18 9.20
C SER A 124 -17.88 12.61 9.90
N ASN A 125 -17.27 13.40 10.79
CA ASN A 125 -16.11 12.96 11.58
C ASN A 125 -16.33 11.60 12.26
N PHE A 126 -17.57 11.28 12.65
CA PHE A 126 -17.93 10.00 13.25
C PHE A 126 -17.79 8.81 12.29
N ALA A 127 -18.23 8.94 11.04
CA ALA A 127 -18.15 7.87 10.05
C ALA A 127 -16.69 7.57 9.65
N VAL A 128 -15.85 8.61 9.55
CA VAL A 128 -14.41 8.46 9.28
C VAL A 128 -13.71 7.77 10.45
N VAL A 129 -13.98 8.20 11.69
CA VAL A 129 -13.38 7.60 12.89
C VAL A 129 -13.77 6.13 13.03
N ALA A 130 -15.05 5.78 12.86
CA ALA A 130 -15.50 4.39 12.94
C ALA A 130 -14.82 3.50 11.88
N GLN A 131 -14.68 3.99 10.64
CA GLN A 131 -13.99 3.25 9.57
C GLN A 131 -12.50 3.03 9.92
N LEU A 132 -11.82 4.08 10.39
CA LEU A 132 -10.40 3.99 10.77
C LEU A 132 -10.20 3.06 11.98
N GLU A 133 -11.10 3.07 12.95
CA GLU A 133 -11.04 2.17 14.11
C GLU A 133 -11.22 0.70 13.71
N MET A 134 -12.13 0.41 12.78
CA MET A 134 -12.33 -0.94 12.24
C MET A 134 -11.07 -1.43 11.52
N GLU A 135 -10.50 -0.62 10.63
CA GLU A 135 -9.27 -0.97 9.91
C GLU A 135 -8.09 -1.17 10.88
N ASN A 136 -7.97 -0.31 11.90
CA ASN A 136 -6.95 -0.44 12.93
C ASN A 136 -7.10 -1.74 13.72
N HIS A 137 -8.34 -2.15 14.02
CA HIS A 137 -8.63 -3.41 14.69
C HIS A 137 -8.23 -4.61 13.84
N GLU A 138 -8.60 -4.60 12.56
CA GLU A 138 -8.27 -5.68 11.61
C GLU A 138 -6.75 -5.82 11.44
N LEU A 139 -6.05 -4.72 11.22
CA LEU A 139 -4.59 -4.70 11.12
C LEU A 139 -3.92 -5.24 12.38
N LYS A 140 -4.42 -4.88 13.57
CA LYS A 140 -3.90 -5.43 14.84
C LYS A 140 -4.10 -6.93 14.95
N GLN A 141 -5.24 -7.47 14.49
CA GLN A 141 -5.46 -8.91 14.47
C GLN A 141 -4.51 -9.62 13.51
N GLN A 142 -4.32 -9.09 12.30
CA GLN A 142 -3.38 -9.65 11.32
C GLN A 142 -1.95 -9.66 11.86
N VAL A 143 -1.49 -8.57 12.47
CA VAL A 143 -0.16 -8.50 13.10
C VAL A 143 0.00 -9.54 14.20
N LYS A 144 -1.04 -9.74 15.03
CA LYS A 144 -1.01 -10.76 16.08
C LYS A 144 -0.88 -12.16 15.49
N GLN A 145 -1.64 -12.47 14.45
CA GLN A 145 -1.60 -13.76 13.78
C GLN A 145 -0.24 -14.02 13.12
N LEU A 146 0.27 -13.06 12.35
CA LEU A 146 1.56 -13.17 11.68
C LEU A 146 2.72 -13.36 12.67
N LYS A 147 2.69 -12.68 13.82
CA LYS A 147 3.68 -12.90 14.88
C LYS A 147 3.62 -14.32 15.45
N ALA A 148 2.42 -14.87 15.64
CA ALA A 148 2.25 -16.24 16.13
C ALA A 148 2.76 -17.26 15.11
N ASP A 149 2.50 -17.05 13.82
CA ASP A 149 2.95 -17.95 12.75
C ASP A 149 4.46 -17.88 12.56
N LEU A 150 5.06 -16.69 12.69
CA LEU A 150 6.52 -16.52 12.66
C LEU A 150 7.19 -17.25 13.83
N LEU A 151 6.64 -17.15 15.04
CA LEU A 151 7.15 -17.90 16.21
C LEU A 151 7.08 -19.41 15.99
N LYS A 152 6.00 -19.91 15.38
CA LYS A 152 5.87 -21.33 15.05
C LYS A 152 6.88 -21.76 13.98
N ALA A 153 7.01 -21.00 12.89
CA ALA A 153 7.95 -21.29 11.81
C ALA A 153 9.40 -21.29 12.32
N ASN A 154 9.73 -20.36 13.23
CA ASN A 154 11.08 -20.22 13.76
C ASN A 154 11.37 -21.09 15.00
N LYS A 155 10.46 -21.97 15.41
CA LYS A 155 10.62 -22.78 16.63
C LYS A 155 11.89 -23.65 16.63
N LEU A 156 12.30 -24.12 15.45
CA LEU A 156 13.48 -24.97 15.27
C LEU A 156 14.67 -24.19 14.67
N GLU A 157 14.54 -22.88 14.49
CA GLU A 157 15.64 -22.05 14.02
C GLU A 157 16.63 -21.82 15.15
N THR A 158 17.91 -21.93 14.84
CA THR A 158 19.00 -21.59 15.76
C THR A 158 19.81 -20.44 15.19
N LYS A 159 20.25 -19.52 16.05
CA LYS A 159 21.16 -18.44 15.67
C LYS A 159 22.63 -18.89 15.62
N GLN A 160 22.92 -20.05 16.19
CA GLN A 160 24.27 -20.60 16.27
C GLN A 160 24.57 -21.43 15.02
N TYR A 161 25.84 -21.45 14.65
CA TYR A 161 26.35 -22.21 13.51
C TYR A 161 27.43 -23.18 13.97
N ILE A 162 27.61 -24.25 13.22
CA ILE A 162 28.73 -25.17 13.38
C ILE A 162 29.86 -24.67 12.48
N ASN A 163 30.98 -24.25 13.08
CA ASN A 163 32.11 -23.75 12.32
C ASN A 163 33.01 -24.89 11.83
N ILE A 164 33.29 -24.92 10.54
CA ILE A 164 34.24 -25.81 9.89
C ILE A 164 35.59 -25.09 9.86
N PRO A 165 36.67 -25.68 10.40
CA PRO A 165 37.98 -25.04 10.39
C PRO A 165 38.48 -24.72 8.98
N LYS A 166 39.31 -23.67 8.88
CA LYS A 166 39.93 -23.25 7.63
C LYS A 166 40.56 -24.43 6.87
N GLY A 167 40.25 -24.52 5.58
CA GLY A 167 40.77 -25.56 4.69
C GLY A 167 40.14 -26.95 4.88
N ARG A 168 39.09 -27.10 5.72
CA ARG A 168 38.40 -28.39 5.94
C ARG A 168 37.03 -28.47 5.28
N LEU A 169 36.55 -27.41 4.62
CA LEU A 169 35.25 -27.39 3.97
C LEU A 169 35.08 -28.52 2.94
N LEU A 170 36.06 -28.77 2.09
CA LEU A 170 35.96 -29.83 1.07
C LEU A 170 35.92 -31.24 1.68
N ALA A 171 36.67 -31.47 2.75
CA ALA A 171 36.62 -32.73 3.50
C ALA A 171 35.26 -32.96 4.16
N PHE A 172 34.61 -31.90 4.66
CA PHE A 172 33.25 -31.97 5.17
C PHE A 172 32.23 -32.24 4.04
N ILE A 173 32.37 -31.57 2.90
CA ILE A 173 31.51 -31.83 1.72
C ILE A 173 31.62 -33.27 1.26
N ASP A 174 32.83 -33.82 1.20
CA ASP A 174 33.06 -35.24 0.87
C ASP A 174 32.32 -36.18 1.83
N LEU A 175 32.33 -35.91 3.14
CA LEU A 175 31.52 -36.65 4.11
C LEU A 175 30.02 -36.57 3.80
N CYS A 176 29.48 -35.38 3.52
CA CYS A 176 28.07 -35.23 3.15
C CYS A 176 27.70 -35.97 1.86
N VAL A 177 28.57 -35.92 0.84
CA VAL A 177 28.38 -36.66 -0.41
C VAL A 177 28.40 -38.17 -0.15
N LYS A 178 29.32 -38.66 0.68
CA LYS A 178 29.38 -40.07 1.09
C LYS A 178 28.12 -40.49 1.86
N LEU A 179 27.63 -39.67 2.80
CA LEU A 179 26.39 -39.96 3.54
C LEU A 179 25.19 -40.15 2.60
N ARG A 180 25.11 -39.36 1.53
CA ARG A 180 24.05 -39.48 0.51
C ARG A 180 24.11 -40.80 -0.26
N THR A 181 25.27 -41.42 -0.42
CA THR A 181 25.43 -42.67 -1.18
C THR A 181 25.37 -43.93 -0.33
N LEU A 182 25.22 -43.80 0.99
CA LEU A 182 25.12 -44.94 1.89
C LEU A 182 23.79 -45.67 1.71
N LYS A 183 23.86 -47.00 1.76
CA LYS A 183 22.70 -47.89 1.67
C LYS A 183 22.60 -48.82 2.88
N VAL A 184 21.39 -49.01 3.39
CA VAL A 184 21.09 -49.93 4.50
C VAL A 184 20.95 -51.37 3.97
N GLU A 185 20.21 -51.54 2.88
CA GLU A 185 20.07 -52.77 2.08
C GLU A 185 20.39 -52.47 0.61
N GLU A 186 20.47 -53.45 -0.29
CA GLU A 186 20.91 -53.19 -1.68
C GLU A 186 20.09 -52.10 -2.40
N LYS A 187 18.82 -51.95 -2.00
CA LYS A 187 17.86 -51.02 -2.60
C LYS A 187 17.48 -49.83 -1.71
N ASP A 188 17.80 -49.87 -0.42
CA ASP A 188 17.34 -48.86 0.53
C ASP A 188 18.47 -47.88 0.88
N GLU A 189 18.34 -46.65 0.42
CA GLU A 189 19.23 -45.54 0.80
C GLU A 189 19.09 -45.22 2.29
N LEU A 190 20.20 -44.91 2.96
CA LEU A 190 20.17 -44.46 4.35
C LEU A 190 19.51 -43.09 4.47
N LEU A 191 19.78 -42.20 3.52
CA LEU A 191 19.26 -40.83 3.47
C LEU A 191 18.82 -40.55 2.04
N PHE A 192 17.53 -40.25 1.85
CA PHE A 192 16.98 -39.89 0.54
C PHE A 192 16.46 -38.46 0.55
N THR A 193 16.61 -37.78 -0.58
CA THR A 193 16.10 -36.41 -0.81
C THR A 193 15.65 -36.29 -2.26
N ASP A 194 14.46 -35.75 -2.51
CA ASP A 194 13.96 -35.54 -3.89
C ASP A 194 14.86 -34.60 -4.70
N PHE A 195 15.46 -33.61 -4.02
CA PHE A 195 16.34 -32.63 -4.63
C PHE A 195 17.67 -32.50 -3.87
N PRO A 196 18.82 -32.70 -4.55
CA PRO A 196 20.15 -32.54 -3.94
C PRO A 196 20.39 -31.15 -3.33
N ILE A 197 19.65 -30.13 -3.79
CA ILE A 197 19.73 -28.75 -3.28
C ILE A 197 19.39 -28.66 -1.78
N VAL A 198 18.68 -29.66 -1.23
CA VAL A 198 18.38 -29.73 0.22
C VAL A 198 19.67 -29.80 1.03
N TRP A 199 20.67 -30.57 0.58
CA TRP A 199 21.97 -30.67 1.23
C TRP A 199 22.71 -29.32 1.23
N VAL A 200 22.68 -28.62 0.09
CA VAL A 200 23.29 -27.29 -0.04
C VAL A 200 22.65 -26.31 0.94
N LYS A 201 21.31 -26.26 0.99
CA LYS A 201 20.57 -25.41 1.92
C LYS A 201 20.87 -25.74 3.38
N LEU A 202 20.90 -27.03 3.73
CA LEU A 202 21.25 -27.49 5.09
C LEU A 202 22.65 -27.00 5.49
N ILE A 203 23.64 -27.19 4.62
CA ILE A 203 25.03 -26.81 4.88
C ILE A 203 25.16 -25.29 5.03
N CYS A 204 24.69 -24.50 4.06
CA CYS A 204 24.78 -23.03 4.12
C CYS A 204 24.01 -22.43 5.30
N LYS A 205 22.91 -23.07 5.71
CA LYS A 205 22.09 -22.59 6.81
C LYS A 205 22.73 -22.82 8.18
N TYR A 206 23.30 -24.00 8.41
CA TYR A 206 23.76 -24.40 9.75
C TYR A 206 25.28 -24.43 9.93
N PHE A 207 26.06 -24.34 8.86
CA PHE A 207 27.52 -24.40 8.91
C PHE A 207 28.16 -23.09 8.44
N ARG A 208 29.38 -22.85 8.92
CA ARG A 208 30.28 -21.77 8.49
C ARG A 208 31.63 -22.37 8.15
N ASN A 209 32.41 -21.68 7.32
CA ASN A 209 33.79 -22.07 7.01
C ASN A 209 34.71 -20.96 7.51
N ASP A 210 35.48 -21.24 8.56
CA ASP A 210 36.35 -20.26 9.22
C ASP A 210 35.57 -19.00 9.66
N ASP A 211 34.41 -19.23 10.28
CA ASP A 211 33.42 -18.23 10.72
C ASP A 211 32.79 -17.40 9.59
N GLN A 212 33.06 -17.74 8.32
CA GLN A 212 32.47 -17.11 7.15
C GLN A 212 31.31 -17.90 6.57
N GLU A 213 30.39 -17.19 5.92
CA GLU A 213 29.28 -17.82 5.20
C GLU A 213 29.80 -18.69 4.06
N ILE A 214 29.20 -19.87 3.92
CA ILE A 214 29.56 -20.80 2.84
C ILE A 214 28.82 -20.35 1.58
N ASP A 215 29.58 -20.09 0.51
CA ASP A 215 29.02 -19.73 -0.79
C ASP A 215 28.11 -20.84 -1.34
N PHE A 216 26.83 -20.50 -1.50
CA PHE A 216 25.78 -21.40 -1.96
C PHE A 216 26.08 -21.96 -3.35
N GLU A 217 26.44 -21.10 -4.31
CA GLU A 217 26.74 -21.54 -5.68
C GLU A 217 28.08 -22.29 -5.74
N GLY A 218 29.02 -21.92 -4.87
CA GLY A 218 30.32 -22.58 -4.71
C GLY A 218 30.21 -24.05 -4.35
N ILE A 219 29.30 -24.42 -3.44
CA ILE A 219 29.13 -25.81 -3.00
C ILE A 219 28.08 -26.58 -3.80
N ARG A 220 27.19 -25.88 -4.52
CA ARG A 220 26.10 -26.50 -5.31
C ARG A 220 26.59 -27.54 -6.31
N GLY A 221 27.74 -27.29 -6.94
CA GLY A 221 28.33 -28.19 -7.93
C GLY A 221 28.69 -29.60 -7.40
N TYR A 222 28.87 -29.76 -6.08
CA TYR A 222 29.17 -31.07 -5.48
C TYR A 222 27.91 -31.93 -5.26
N PHE A 223 26.72 -31.35 -5.33
CA PHE A 223 25.45 -32.02 -5.06
C PHE A 223 24.57 -32.06 -6.33
N TYR A 224 24.85 -33.01 -7.22
CA TYR A 224 24.13 -33.26 -8.47
C TYR A 224 23.10 -34.40 -8.35
N GLN A 225 22.11 -34.42 -9.24
CA GLN A 225 20.93 -35.28 -9.14
C GLN A 225 21.16 -36.72 -9.62
N ASN A 226 21.90 -36.89 -10.72
CA ASN A 226 22.23 -38.21 -11.23
C ASN A 226 23.72 -38.50 -11.02
N LEU A 227 24.02 -39.50 -10.19
CA LEU A 227 25.40 -39.91 -9.89
C LEU A 227 26.14 -40.49 -11.09
N GLU A 228 25.41 -41.15 -11.99
CA GLU A 228 25.95 -41.78 -13.20
C GLU A 228 26.11 -40.77 -14.35
N ASN A 229 25.28 -39.73 -14.38
CA ASN A 229 25.38 -38.63 -15.34
C ASN A 229 25.33 -37.26 -14.65
N PRO A 230 26.45 -36.79 -14.08
CA PRO A 230 26.53 -35.59 -13.24
C PRO A 230 26.31 -34.27 -14.00
N GLY A 231 26.43 -34.29 -15.33
CA GLY A 231 26.39 -33.11 -16.19
C GLY A 231 27.62 -32.20 -16.07
N ASN A 232 27.70 -31.20 -16.95
CA ASN A 232 28.90 -30.37 -17.16
C ASN A 232 29.26 -29.42 -16.00
N ARG A 233 28.36 -29.26 -15.02
CA ARG A 233 28.56 -28.36 -13.86
C ARG A 233 28.93 -29.11 -12.58
N ALA A 234 29.10 -30.43 -12.66
CA ALA A 234 29.50 -31.25 -11.52
C ALA A 234 30.92 -30.93 -11.07
N ARG A 235 31.10 -30.85 -9.76
CA ARG A 235 32.39 -30.71 -9.10
C ARG A 235 32.65 -31.96 -8.27
N TYR A 236 33.91 -32.36 -8.20
CA TYR A 236 34.37 -33.48 -7.40
C TYR A 236 35.34 -32.99 -6.35
N VAL A 237 35.25 -33.57 -5.16
CA VAL A 237 36.24 -33.30 -4.11
C VAL A 237 37.56 -33.98 -4.53
N SER A 238 38.65 -33.21 -4.49
CA SER A 238 39.99 -33.71 -4.83
C SER A 238 40.46 -34.77 -3.83
N GLU A 239 41.28 -35.72 -4.28
CA GLU A 239 41.69 -36.87 -3.47
C GLU A 239 42.40 -36.48 -2.17
N ASP A 240 43.18 -35.40 -2.18
CA ASP A 240 43.87 -34.84 -0.99
C ASP A 240 42.90 -34.35 0.09
N GLN A 241 41.63 -34.10 -0.26
CA GLN A 241 40.58 -33.66 0.65
C GLN A 241 39.67 -34.80 1.11
N LYS A 242 39.82 -36.02 0.57
CA LYS A 242 39.03 -37.20 0.98
C LYS A 242 39.62 -37.86 2.23
N LEU A 243 39.53 -37.15 3.35
CA LEU A 243 40.26 -37.50 4.58
C LEU A 243 39.65 -38.65 5.39
N PHE A 244 38.37 -38.97 5.17
CA PHE A 244 37.62 -39.92 6.00
C PHE A 244 36.96 -41.00 5.15
N GLU A 245 36.78 -42.19 5.71
CA GLU A 245 36.10 -43.32 5.07
C GLU A 245 34.96 -43.82 5.96
N ILE A 246 33.77 -44.02 5.39
CA ILE A 246 32.60 -44.56 6.11
C ILE A 246 32.45 -46.05 5.77
N LYS A 247 32.64 -46.92 6.77
CA LYS A 247 32.57 -48.38 6.60
C LYS A 247 31.34 -48.95 7.30
N ARG A 248 30.63 -49.85 6.62
CA ARG A 248 29.59 -50.67 7.24
C ARG A 248 30.24 -51.70 8.16
N LEU A 249 29.83 -51.74 9.42
CA LEU A 249 30.23 -52.80 10.35
C LEU A 249 29.54 -54.11 9.94
N ARG A 250 30.29 -55.22 9.80
CA ARG A 250 29.71 -56.55 9.59
C ARG A 250 28.84 -56.89 10.80
N LYS A 251 27.61 -57.40 10.58
CA LYS A 251 26.77 -57.96 11.65
C LYS A 251 27.62 -58.95 12.44
N ARG A 252 27.83 -58.71 13.75
CA ARG A 252 28.24 -59.77 14.67
C ARG A 252 27.14 -60.83 14.59
N ARG A 253 27.50 -62.01 14.09
CA ARG A 253 26.63 -63.19 14.12
C ARG A 253 26.32 -63.55 15.56
#